data_AF-A0A352KLL9-F1
#
_entry.id   AF-A0A352KLL9-F1
#
_cell.length_a   1.000
_cell.length_b   1.000
_cell.length_c   1.000
_cell.angle_alpha   90.00
_cell.angle_beta   90.00
_cell.angle_gamma   90.00
#
_symmetry.space_group_name_H-M   'P 1'
#
loop_
_entity.id
_entity.type
_entity.pdbx_description
1 polymer ?
#
loop_
_entity_poly.entity_id
_entity_poly.type
_entity_poly.pdbx_seq_one_letter_code
_entity_poly.pdbx_strand_id
1 'polypeptide(L)'
;MTKLSQPIKQFFNYARFFLPLLVGIWAFYLLIVGATWDLIALQILAAVIVIEFIFGNDSKDYQYRYPQIFVAMMYGFILFTVMIFWAYAWIMAFAHSGSDLFGLAALIDSLFGFDMIAAHQHNNWSDFLLATVLFSSICGIGALAVGHELSHRIHEPLSVFLARVGGWLSMFTYYAIEHPYGHHYNVGTPVDSSTAFRGESVFAFALRTTPQDYQTAWNIERKRLNNTGYATWSIRNRLLWGYAAEGCLLIFMFGVGGVAGLFWFLFAALNTHFTYKLTTYGQHYGIVRVPDT
;
A
#
# COMPACT_ATOMS: atom_id res chain seq x y z
N MET A 1 3.03 -6.90 40.90
CA MET A 1 2.40 -6.73 39.57
C MET A 1 0.92 -7.07 39.68
N THR A 2 0.05 -6.06 39.73
CA THR A 2 -1.40 -6.20 39.86
C THR A 2 -1.99 -6.94 38.65
N LYS A 3 -2.78 -7.99 38.88
CA LYS A 3 -3.46 -8.73 37.82
C LYS A 3 -4.47 -7.78 37.15
N LEU A 4 -4.13 -7.27 35.97
CA LEU A 4 -5.07 -6.54 35.11
C LEU A 4 -6.35 -7.37 34.93
N SER A 5 -7.50 -6.72 35.00
CA SER A 5 -8.81 -7.38 34.81
C SER A 5 -8.89 -8.01 33.41
N GLN A 6 -9.69 -9.08 33.27
CA GLN A 6 -9.87 -9.80 32.00
C GLN A 6 -10.24 -8.87 30.82
N PRO A 7 -11.11 -7.85 30.97
CA PRO A 7 -11.40 -6.89 29.90
C PRO A 7 -10.17 -6.07 29.47
N ILE A 8 -9.34 -5.66 30.43
CA ILE A 8 -8.12 -4.89 30.14
C ILE A 8 -7.11 -5.76 29.38
N LYS A 9 -6.96 -7.04 29.77
CA LYS A 9 -6.13 -8.00 29.03
C LYS A 9 -6.64 -8.22 27.61
N GLN A 10 -7.96 -8.30 27.41
CA GLN A 10 -8.56 -8.42 26.08
C GLN A 10 -8.33 -7.18 25.22
N PHE A 11 -8.38 -5.97 25.78
CA PHE A 11 -8.03 -4.74 25.05
C PHE A 11 -6.58 -4.75 24.56
N PHE A 12 -5.64 -5.15 25.42
CA PHE A 12 -4.23 -5.27 25.03
C PHE A 12 -3.97 -6.30 23.92
N ASN A 13 -4.84 -7.31 23.76
CA ASN A 13 -4.75 -8.25 22.63
C ASN A 13 -4.99 -7.55 21.27
N TYR A 14 -5.78 -6.48 21.24
CA TYR A 14 -6.01 -5.67 20.03
C TYR A 14 -4.95 -4.58 19.84
N ALA A 15 -4.34 -4.10 20.94
CA ALA A 15 -3.42 -2.97 20.94
C ALA A 15 -2.29 -3.10 19.90
N ARG A 16 -1.70 -4.30 19.76
CA ARG A 16 -0.63 -4.56 18.78
C ARG A 16 -1.05 -4.34 17.32
N PHE A 17 -2.33 -4.47 17.00
CA PHE A 17 -2.86 -4.26 15.64
C PHE A 17 -3.15 -2.79 15.33
N PHE A 18 -3.06 -1.90 16.31
CA PHE A 18 -3.06 -0.45 16.05
C PHE A 18 -1.70 0.04 15.54
N LEU A 19 -0.62 -0.75 15.65
CA LEU A 19 0.71 -0.32 15.26
C LEU A 19 0.78 0.17 13.79
N PRO A 20 0.24 -0.55 12.78
CA PRO A 20 0.21 -0.02 11.41
C PRO A 20 -0.55 1.30 11.32
N LEU A 21 -1.69 1.45 11.99
CA LEU A 21 -2.45 2.69 11.99
C LEU A 21 -1.65 3.86 12.59
N LEU A 22 -0.96 3.63 13.70
CA LEU A 22 -0.07 4.62 14.32
C LEU A 22 1.10 4.99 13.41
N VAL A 23 1.68 4.02 12.70
CA VAL A 23 2.70 4.26 11.68
C VAL A 23 2.16 5.13 10.55
N GLY A 24 0.93 4.89 10.07
CA GLY A 24 0.28 5.74 9.07
C GLY A 24 0.03 7.17 9.56
N ILE A 25 -0.47 7.34 10.79
CA ILE A 25 -0.66 8.66 11.42
C ILE A 25 0.69 9.40 11.53
N TRP A 26 1.71 8.69 11.99
CA TRP A 26 3.05 9.25 12.16
C TRP A 26 3.66 9.64 10.81
N ALA A 27 3.57 8.78 9.79
CA ALA A 27 4.04 9.09 8.45
C ALA A 27 3.36 10.32 7.84
N PHE A 28 2.04 10.47 8.05
CA PHE A 28 1.33 11.69 7.65
C PHE A 28 1.91 12.92 8.34
N TYR A 29 2.06 12.87 9.67
CA TYR A 29 2.65 13.96 10.45
C TYR A 29 4.05 14.35 9.95
N LEU A 30 4.90 13.35 9.67
CA LEU A 30 6.27 13.58 9.20
C LEU A 30 6.33 14.31 7.85
N LEU A 31 5.44 13.95 6.92
CA LEU A 31 5.32 14.68 5.66
C LEU A 31 4.84 16.12 5.83
N ILE A 32 4.15 16.46 6.92
CA ILE A 32 3.76 17.83 7.23
C ILE A 32 4.94 18.63 7.82
N VAL A 33 5.72 18.04 8.71
CA VAL A 33 6.77 18.77 9.46
C VAL A 33 8.13 18.81 8.76
N GLY A 34 8.31 18.05 7.68
CA GLY A 34 9.50 18.09 6.83
C GLY A 34 10.47 16.92 7.01
N ALA A 35 11.30 16.73 5.98
CA ALA A 35 12.02 15.47 5.74
C ALA A 35 13.20 15.17 6.70
N THR A 36 13.62 16.12 7.54
CA THR A 36 14.60 15.86 8.62
C THR A 36 14.14 14.73 9.55
N TRP A 37 12.83 14.50 9.65
CA TRP A 37 12.24 13.45 10.47
C TRP A 37 11.89 12.17 9.70
N ASP A 38 11.85 12.21 8.37
CA ASP A 38 11.51 11.04 7.53
C ASP A 38 12.55 9.92 7.69
N LEU A 39 13.83 10.28 7.82
CA LEU A 39 14.90 9.31 8.08
C LEU A 39 14.68 8.55 9.39
N ILE A 40 14.17 9.23 10.42
CA ILE A 40 13.85 8.61 11.72
C ILE A 40 12.67 7.64 11.56
N ALA A 41 11.67 7.97 10.74
CA ALA A 41 10.57 7.05 10.43
C ALA A 41 11.08 5.76 9.77
N LEU A 42 11.95 5.90 8.77
CA LEU A 42 12.51 4.75 8.06
C LEU A 42 13.36 3.88 8.99
N GLN A 43 14.08 4.49 9.93
CA GLN A 43 14.81 3.76 10.98
C GLN A 43 13.87 3.04 11.95
N ILE A 44 12.74 3.64 12.33
CA ILE A 44 11.73 2.99 13.19
C ILE A 44 11.11 1.80 12.46
N LEU A 45 10.75 1.96 11.18
CA LEU A 45 10.25 0.87 10.35
C LEU A 45 11.26 -0.28 10.25
N ALA A 46 12.54 0.03 10.02
CA ALA A 46 13.61 -0.96 10.04
C ALA A 46 13.81 -1.60 11.43
N ALA A 47 13.63 -0.84 12.50
CA ALA A 47 13.75 -1.34 13.87
C ALA A 47 12.65 -2.36 14.22
N VAL A 48 11.47 -2.31 13.59
CA VAL A 48 10.42 -3.33 13.77
C VAL A 48 10.94 -4.72 13.41
N ILE A 49 11.75 -4.83 12.35
CA ILE A 49 12.38 -6.11 11.93
C ILE A 49 13.34 -6.62 13.02
N VAL A 50 14.11 -5.72 13.62
CA VAL A 50 15.03 -6.06 14.72
C VAL A 50 14.27 -6.45 15.98
N ILE A 51 13.17 -5.76 16.28
CA ILE A 51 12.27 -6.06 17.40
C ILE A 51 11.70 -7.47 17.24
N GLU A 52 11.22 -7.83 16.06
CA GLU A 52 10.70 -9.19 15.79
C GLU A 52 11.73 -10.27 16.11
N PHE A 53 13.00 -10.05 15.73
CA PHE A 53 14.09 -10.97 16.05
C PHE A 53 14.35 -11.11 17.57
N ILE A 54 14.14 -10.05 18.35
CA ILE A 54 14.35 -10.05 19.80
C ILE A 54 13.20 -10.75 20.53
N PHE A 55 11.95 -10.50 20.12
CA PHE A 55 10.76 -11.00 20.85
C PHE A 55 10.36 -12.43 20.44
N GLY A 56 10.87 -12.94 19.31
CA GLY A 56 10.65 -14.30 18.86
C GLY A 56 9.22 -14.57 18.38
N ASN A 57 8.94 -15.85 18.09
CA ASN A 57 7.67 -16.25 17.47
C ASN A 57 6.53 -16.33 18.49
N ASP A 58 5.40 -15.69 18.19
CA ASP A 58 4.14 -15.88 18.91
C ASP A 58 3.31 -16.98 18.24
N SER A 59 3.31 -18.18 18.81
CA SER A 59 2.53 -19.33 18.33
C SER A 59 1.18 -19.51 19.05
N LYS A 60 0.76 -18.53 19.86
CA LYS A 60 -0.51 -18.62 20.58
C LYS A 60 -1.69 -18.32 19.65
N ASP A 61 -2.72 -19.15 19.74
CA ASP A 61 -4.01 -18.88 19.13
C ASP A 61 -4.82 -17.92 20.01
N TYR A 62 -5.11 -16.74 19.47
CA TYR A 62 -5.93 -15.75 20.14
C TYR A 62 -7.37 -15.81 19.63
N GLN A 63 -8.33 -15.82 20.55
CA GLN A 63 -9.75 -15.69 20.24
C GLN A 63 -10.16 -14.23 20.41
N TYR A 64 -10.65 -13.62 19.33
CA TYR A 64 -11.03 -12.20 19.30
C TYR A 64 -12.56 -12.07 19.32
N ARG A 65 -13.09 -11.46 20.38
CA ARG A 65 -14.54 -11.25 20.56
C ARG A 65 -15.14 -10.24 19.55
N TYR A 66 -14.35 -9.26 19.14
CA TYR A 66 -14.76 -8.14 18.27
C TYR A 66 -13.87 -8.06 17.02
N PRO A 67 -14.02 -8.96 16.04
CA PRO A 67 -13.19 -8.97 14.82
C PRO A 67 -13.38 -7.72 13.94
N GLN A 68 -14.51 -7.01 14.09
CA GLN A 68 -14.78 -5.77 13.34
C GLN A 68 -13.76 -4.67 13.66
N ILE A 69 -13.09 -4.72 14.82
CA ILE A 69 -12.03 -3.79 15.18
C ILE A 69 -10.89 -3.84 14.15
N PHE A 70 -10.52 -5.04 13.67
CA PHE A 70 -9.47 -5.20 12.66
C PHE A 70 -9.87 -4.54 11.34
N VAL A 71 -11.13 -4.71 10.93
CA VAL A 71 -11.65 -4.08 9.70
C VAL A 71 -11.66 -2.56 9.83
N ALA A 72 -12.10 -2.03 10.97
CA ALA A 72 -12.07 -0.59 11.23
C ALA A 72 -10.64 -0.03 11.21
N MET A 73 -9.67 -0.75 11.76
CA MET A 73 -8.24 -0.38 11.69
C MET A 73 -7.72 -0.36 10.25
N MET A 74 -8.07 -1.37 9.46
CA MET A 74 -7.70 -1.46 8.05
C MET A 74 -8.29 -0.29 7.24
N TYR A 75 -9.55 0.05 7.47
CA TYR A 75 -10.18 1.22 6.85
C TYR A 75 -9.48 2.52 7.27
N GLY A 76 -9.17 2.66 8.56
CA GLY A 76 -8.41 3.79 9.08
C GLY A 76 -7.04 3.90 8.40
N PHE A 77 -6.34 2.78 8.20
CA PHE A 77 -5.04 2.78 7.54
C PHE A 77 -5.15 3.28 6.09
N ILE A 78 -6.13 2.79 5.31
CA ILE A 78 -6.35 3.27 3.94
C ILE A 78 -6.70 4.76 3.91
N LEU A 79 -7.49 5.24 4.87
CA LEU A 79 -7.78 6.67 5.00
C LEU A 79 -6.48 7.48 5.19
N PHE A 80 -5.59 7.05 6.08
CA PHE A 80 -4.30 7.71 6.26
C PHE A 80 -3.40 7.58 5.03
N THR A 81 -3.41 6.47 4.31
CA THR A 81 -2.70 6.36 3.01
C THR A 81 -3.17 7.42 2.02
N VAL A 82 -4.49 7.66 1.94
CA VAL A 82 -5.06 8.74 1.10
C VAL A 82 -4.62 10.12 1.60
N MET A 83 -4.62 10.37 2.91
CA MET A 83 -4.14 11.64 3.47
C MET A 83 -2.65 11.88 3.19
N ILE A 84 -1.82 10.83 3.29
CA ILE A 84 -0.40 10.87 2.95
C ILE A 84 -0.20 11.16 1.47
N PHE A 85 -1.01 10.57 0.58
CA PHE A 85 -0.97 10.92 -0.84
C PHE A 85 -1.20 12.43 -1.05
N TRP A 86 -2.17 13.02 -0.36
CA TRP A 86 -2.44 14.46 -0.49
C TRP A 86 -1.32 15.33 0.08
N ALA A 87 -0.74 14.97 1.24
CA ALA A 87 0.44 15.66 1.77
C ALA A 87 1.63 15.54 0.81
N TYR A 88 1.86 14.36 0.24
CA TYR A 88 2.91 14.12 -0.75
C TYR A 88 2.69 14.94 -2.04
N ALA A 89 1.46 14.95 -2.56
CA ALA A 89 1.09 15.77 -3.72
C ALA A 89 1.28 17.26 -3.44
N TRP A 90 0.97 17.72 -2.22
CA TRP A 90 1.23 19.09 -1.80
C TRP A 90 2.74 19.41 -1.82
N ILE A 91 3.59 18.52 -1.30
CA ILE A 91 5.06 18.72 -1.34
C ILE A 91 5.53 18.89 -2.79
N MET A 92 5.04 18.05 -3.70
CA MET A 92 5.41 18.14 -5.12
C MET A 92 4.86 19.41 -5.78
N ALA A 93 3.64 19.84 -5.44
CA ALA A 93 3.04 21.06 -5.96
C ALA A 93 3.75 22.33 -5.49
N PHE A 94 4.06 22.39 -4.20
CA PHE A 94 4.79 23.48 -3.57
C PHE A 94 6.22 23.57 -4.15
N ALA A 95 6.91 22.45 -4.31
CA ALA A 95 8.22 22.42 -4.95
C ALA A 95 8.20 22.88 -6.43
N HIS A 96 7.13 22.57 -7.16
CA HIS A 96 7.02 22.93 -8.58
C HIS A 96 6.65 24.40 -8.81
N SER A 97 5.76 24.95 -7.99
CA SER A 97 5.06 26.22 -8.28
C SER A 97 4.89 27.16 -7.10
N GLY A 98 5.32 26.74 -5.88
CA GLY A 98 5.03 27.45 -4.64
C GLY A 98 3.54 27.43 -4.25
N SER A 99 2.72 26.60 -4.89
CA SER A 99 1.28 26.56 -4.64
C SER A 99 0.95 25.83 -3.34
N ASP A 100 0.03 26.42 -2.56
CA ASP A 100 -0.62 25.73 -1.45
C ASP A 100 -1.78 24.88 -2.01
N LEU A 101 -1.48 23.64 -2.39
CA LEU A 101 -2.43 22.74 -3.03
C LEU A 101 -3.68 22.55 -2.15
N PHE A 102 -4.82 23.02 -2.65
CA PHE A 102 -6.13 23.03 -1.97
C PHE A 102 -6.17 23.76 -0.61
N GLY A 103 -5.20 24.63 -0.31
CA GLY A 103 -5.14 25.33 0.97
C GLY A 103 -4.73 24.43 2.15
N LEU A 104 -4.03 23.32 1.89
CA LEU A 104 -3.64 22.36 2.92
C LEU A 104 -2.71 23.00 3.97
N ALA A 105 -1.72 23.79 3.56
CA ALA A 105 -0.83 24.46 4.49
C ALA A 105 -1.57 25.49 5.34
N ALA A 106 -2.45 26.28 4.74
CA ALA A 106 -3.32 27.20 5.48
C ALA A 106 -4.23 26.47 6.48
N LEU A 107 -4.75 25.29 6.13
CA LEU A 107 -5.53 24.44 7.03
C LEU A 107 -4.69 23.94 8.20
N ILE A 108 -3.47 23.47 7.94
CA ILE A 108 -2.55 22.99 8.98
C ILE A 108 -2.17 24.13 9.94
N ASP A 109 -1.89 25.33 9.43
CA ASP A 109 -1.62 26.51 10.26
C ASP A 109 -2.84 26.88 11.13
N SER A 110 -4.03 26.94 10.54
CA SER A 110 -5.28 27.23 11.27
C SER A 110 -5.58 26.23 12.40
N LEU A 111 -5.36 24.94 12.15
CA LEU A 111 -5.69 23.89 13.12
C LEU A 111 -4.61 23.67 14.18
N PHE A 112 -3.33 23.86 13.82
CA PHE A 112 -2.19 23.43 14.64
C PHE A 112 -1.16 24.54 14.90
N GLY A 113 -1.29 25.71 14.28
CA GLY A 113 -0.33 26.82 14.37
C GLY A 113 1.03 26.48 13.77
N PHE A 114 1.06 25.62 12.75
CA PHE A 114 2.29 25.14 12.13
C PHE A 114 2.45 25.66 10.69
N ASP A 115 3.58 26.34 10.44
CA ASP A 115 3.93 26.87 9.12
C ASP A 115 4.57 25.78 8.24
N MET A 116 3.71 25.05 7.53
CA MET A 116 4.12 24.01 6.58
C MET A 116 4.90 24.58 5.39
N ILE A 117 4.62 25.83 4.98
CA ILE A 117 5.34 26.48 3.86
C ILE A 117 6.79 26.70 4.26
N ALA A 118 7.04 27.28 5.44
CA ALA A 118 8.39 27.50 5.95
C ALA A 118 9.16 26.17 6.14
N ALA A 119 8.47 25.13 6.63
CA ALA A 119 9.07 23.81 6.83
C ALA A 119 9.61 23.18 5.52
N HIS A 120 8.97 23.45 4.38
CA HIS A 120 9.31 22.87 3.08
C HIS A 120 10.04 23.82 2.12
N GLN A 121 10.25 25.09 2.49
CA GLN A 121 10.81 26.12 1.62
C GLN A 121 12.23 25.80 1.09
N HIS A 122 13.00 25.02 1.86
CA HIS A 122 14.39 24.68 1.55
C HIS A 122 14.58 23.20 1.21
N ASN A 123 13.49 22.49 0.88
CA ASN A 123 13.57 21.10 0.48
C ASN A 123 14.50 20.94 -0.73
N ASN A 124 15.41 19.98 -0.63
CA ASN A 124 16.33 19.59 -1.68
C ASN A 124 16.01 18.16 -2.17
N TRP A 125 16.84 17.66 -3.08
CA TRP A 125 16.67 16.32 -3.67
C TRP A 125 16.56 15.20 -2.62
N SER A 126 17.34 15.26 -1.53
CA SER A 126 17.30 14.23 -0.49
C SER A 126 15.99 14.23 0.29
N ASP A 127 15.41 15.41 0.51
CA ASP A 127 14.11 15.55 1.16
C ASP A 127 12.99 14.95 0.31
N PHE A 128 13.04 15.17 -1.01
CA PHE A 128 12.08 14.54 -1.93
C PHE A 128 12.25 13.02 -1.98
N LEU A 129 13.49 12.52 -1.95
CA LEU A 129 13.74 11.07 -1.88
C LEU A 129 13.14 10.47 -0.62
N LEU A 130 13.38 11.09 0.55
CA LEU A 130 12.86 10.61 1.83
C LEU A 130 11.33 10.62 1.86
N ALA A 131 10.69 11.72 1.44
CA ALA A 131 9.24 11.80 1.34
C ALA A 131 8.67 10.73 0.38
N THR A 132 9.37 10.45 -0.72
CA THR A 132 8.97 9.44 -1.72
C THR A 132 9.11 8.02 -1.19
N VAL A 133 10.19 7.72 -0.46
CA VAL A 133 10.39 6.42 0.19
C VAL A 133 9.37 6.21 1.31
N LEU A 134 9.07 7.24 2.10
CA LEU A 134 8.04 7.17 3.14
C LEU A 134 6.65 6.93 2.53
N PHE A 135 6.26 7.74 1.54
CA PHE A 135 4.99 7.58 0.82
C PHE A 135 4.85 6.18 0.21
N SER A 136 5.86 5.70 -0.52
CA SER A 136 5.83 4.36 -1.13
C SER A 136 5.81 3.23 -0.11
N SER A 137 6.50 3.37 1.03
CA SER A 137 6.46 2.37 2.10
C SER A 137 5.05 2.23 2.69
N ILE A 138 4.36 3.36 2.93
CA ILE A 138 2.99 3.34 3.44
C ILE A 138 2.01 2.83 2.39
N CYS A 139 2.15 3.21 1.12
CA CYS A 139 1.38 2.65 0.03
C CYS A 139 1.59 1.14 -0.12
N GLY A 140 2.83 0.66 0.07
CA GLY A 140 3.15 -0.76 0.09
C GLY A 140 2.41 -1.50 1.19
N ILE A 141 2.45 -1.03 2.44
CA ILE A 141 1.68 -1.61 3.54
C ILE A 141 0.17 -1.55 3.24
N GLY A 142 -0.30 -0.41 2.71
CA GLY A 142 -1.70 -0.17 2.39
C GLY A 142 -2.25 -1.06 1.29
N ALA A 143 -1.48 -1.33 0.24
CA ALA A 143 -1.89 -2.20 -0.86
C ALA A 143 -1.65 -3.69 -0.56
N LEU A 144 -0.48 -4.04 -0.01
CA LEU A 144 0.00 -5.42 0.11
C LEU A 144 -0.42 -6.15 1.38
N ALA A 145 -0.48 -5.44 2.50
CA ALA A 145 -0.91 -6.05 3.76
C ALA A 145 -2.38 -5.77 3.99
N VAL A 146 -2.77 -4.49 4.02
CA VAL A 146 -4.15 -4.09 4.32
C VAL A 146 -5.08 -4.34 3.12
N GLY A 147 -4.68 -3.90 1.93
CA GLY A 147 -5.44 -4.05 0.70
C GLY A 147 -5.65 -5.51 0.30
N HIS A 148 -4.65 -6.36 0.53
CA HIS A 148 -4.76 -7.82 0.39
C HIS A 148 -5.94 -8.36 1.17
N GLU A 149 -5.97 -8.13 2.48
CA GLU A 149 -7.04 -8.64 3.35
C GLU A 149 -8.40 -8.07 2.98
N LEU A 150 -8.47 -6.76 2.68
CA LEU A 150 -9.70 -6.11 2.25
C LEU A 150 -10.20 -6.63 0.87
N SER A 151 -9.30 -7.04 -0.02
CA SER A 151 -9.66 -7.57 -1.34
C SER A 151 -10.36 -8.94 -1.25
N HIS A 152 -10.06 -9.74 -0.22
CA HIS A 152 -10.73 -11.02 0.04
C HIS A 152 -12.13 -10.87 0.63
N ARG A 153 -12.47 -9.69 1.16
CA ARG A 153 -13.80 -9.39 1.72
C ARG A 153 -14.80 -9.06 0.62
N ILE A 154 -14.92 -9.94 -0.38
CA ILE A 154 -15.75 -9.76 -1.58
C ILE A 154 -17.25 -9.60 -1.28
N HIS A 155 -17.68 -9.98 -0.07
CA HIS A 155 -19.03 -9.81 0.45
C HIS A 155 -19.29 -8.40 1.03
N GLU A 156 -18.26 -7.57 1.19
CA GLU A 156 -18.32 -6.20 1.69
C GLU A 156 -17.82 -5.23 0.60
N PRO A 157 -18.73 -4.58 -0.16
CA PRO A 157 -18.35 -3.71 -1.28
C PRO A 157 -17.39 -2.58 -0.89
N LEU A 158 -17.53 -2.01 0.31
CA LEU A 158 -16.64 -0.97 0.81
C LEU A 158 -15.21 -1.48 1.02
N SER A 159 -15.03 -2.67 1.59
CA SER A 159 -13.71 -3.30 1.75
C SER A 159 -12.99 -3.44 0.41
N VAL A 160 -13.67 -4.01 -0.59
CA VAL A 160 -13.10 -4.17 -1.93
C VAL A 160 -12.80 -2.83 -2.60
N PHE A 161 -13.67 -1.84 -2.40
CA PHE A 161 -13.42 -0.49 -2.91
C PHE A 161 -12.17 0.14 -2.29
N LEU A 162 -12.02 0.07 -0.97
CA LEU A 162 -10.84 0.60 -0.26
C LEU A 162 -9.56 -0.15 -0.62
N ALA A 163 -9.62 -1.47 -0.86
CA ALA A 163 -8.50 -2.23 -1.39
C ALA A 163 -8.04 -1.68 -2.76
N ARG A 164 -8.99 -1.33 -3.65
CA ARG A 164 -8.68 -0.72 -4.94
C ARG A 164 -8.11 0.69 -4.80
N VAL A 165 -8.65 1.50 -3.88
CA VAL A 165 -8.09 2.84 -3.60
C VAL A 165 -6.62 2.74 -3.17
N GLY A 166 -6.29 1.82 -2.25
CA GLY A 166 -4.89 1.55 -1.87
C GLY A 166 -4.02 1.14 -3.06
N GLY A 167 -4.57 0.28 -3.94
CA GLY A 167 -3.91 -0.10 -5.19
C GLY A 167 -3.68 1.08 -6.15
N TRP A 168 -4.65 1.97 -6.33
CA TRP A 168 -4.53 3.11 -7.26
C TRP A 168 -3.38 4.04 -6.87
N LEU A 169 -3.20 4.31 -5.57
CA LEU A 169 -2.13 5.18 -5.08
C LEU A 169 -0.71 4.65 -5.35
N SER A 170 -0.60 3.38 -5.78
CA SER A 170 0.66 2.70 -6.10
C SER A 170 0.70 2.12 -7.52
N MET A 171 -0.24 2.49 -8.40
CA MET A 171 -0.37 1.95 -9.76
C MET A 171 -0.53 0.41 -9.77
N PHE A 172 -1.35 -0.11 -8.87
CA PHE A 172 -1.45 -1.53 -8.55
C PHE A 172 -2.86 -2.12 -8.73
N THR A 173 -3.61 -1.61 -9.69
CA THR A 173 -5.00 -2.00 -10.00
C THR A 173 -5.19 -3.51 -10.20
N TYR A 174 -4.24 -4.16 -10.87
CA TYR A 174 -4.39 -5.57 -11.24
C TYR A 174 -4.52 -6.47 -10.01
N TYR A 175 -3.90 -6.08 -8.88
CA TYR A 175 -3.76 -6.90 -7.68
C TYR A 175 -5.11 -7.29 -7.07
N ALA A 176 -6.08 -6.37 -7.05
CA ALA A 176 -7.42 -6.63 -6.53
C ALA A 176 -8.23 -7.67 -7.34
N ILE A 177 -7.71 -8.11 -8.49
CA ILE A 177 -8.30 -9.17 -9.32
C ILE A 177 -7.38 -10.38 -9.38
N GLU A 178 -6.11 -10.17 -9.70
CA GLU A 178 -5.13 -11.25 -9.82
C GLU A 178 -5.03 -12.01 -8.50
N HIS A 179 -4.89 -11.32 -7.37
CA HIS A 179 -4.54 -11.98 -6.14
C HIS A 179 -5.66 -12.87 -5.58
N PRO A 180 -6.92 -12.41 -5.41
CA PRO A 180 -7.98 -13.26 -4.86
C PRO A 180 -8.43 -14.40 -5.77
N TYR A 181 -8.28 -14.24 -7.09
CA TYR A 181 -8.86 -15.17 -8.08
C TYR A 181 -7.80 -15.93 -8.91
N GLY A 182 -6.53 -15.56 -8.79
CA GLY A 182 -5.40 -16.11 -9.53
C GLY A 182 -4.39 -16.72 -8.58
N HIS A 183 -3.65 -15.89 -7.84
CA HIS A 183 -2.59 -16.32 -6.94
C HIS A 183 -3.02 -17.46 -6.00
N HIS A 184 -4.06 -17.26 -5.18
CA HIS A 184 -4.48 -18.28 -4.20
C HIS A 184 -4.90 -19.61 -4.84
N TYR A 185 -5.44 -19.56 -6.06
CA TYR A 185 -5.79 -20.75 -6.81
C TYR A 185 -4.55 -21.47 -7.34
N ASN A 186 -3.55 -20.73 -7.82
CA ASN A 186 -2.37 -21.28 -8.49
C ASN A 186 -1.12 -21.38 -7.60
N VAL A 187 -1.19 -20.99 -6.33
CA VAL A 187 -0.02 -20.87 -5.45
C VAL A 187 0.85 -22.13 -5.45
N GLY A 188 2.16 -21.93 -5.59
CA GLY A 188 3.15 -23.00 -5.66
C GLY A 188 3.21 -23.73 -7.02
N THR A 189 2.49 -23.27 -8.03
CA THR A 189 2.55 -23.83 -9.40
C THR A 189 3.32 -22.91 -10.35
N PRO A 190 3.83 -23.41 -11.49
CA PRO A 190 4.52 -22.56 -12.47
C PRO A 190 3.65 -21.48 -13.13
N VAL A 191 2.32 -21.58 -13.01
CA VAL A 191 1.36 -20.63 -13.61
C VAL A 191 1.13 -19.41 -12.70
N ASP A 192 1.40 -19.54 -11.40
CA ASP A 192 1.28 -18.45 -10.44
C ASP A 192 2.40 -17.42 -10.59
N SER A 193 2.01 -16.16 -10.78
CA SER A 193 2.91 -15.02 -10.90
C SER A 193 3.50 -14.57 -9.55
N SER A 194 3.23 -15.30 -8.48
CA SER A 194 3.89 -15.12 -7.18
C SER A 194 4.79 -16.29 -6.80
N THR A 195 4.84 -17.37 -7.59
CA THR A 195 5.69 -18.53 -7.28
C THR A 195 7.14 -18.26 -7.72
N ALA A 196 8.04 -18.20 -6.74
CA ALA A 196 9.48 -18.03 -6.95
C ALA A 196 10.17 -19.39 -7.03
N PHE A 197 10.84 -19.66 -8.16
CA PHE A 197 11.45 -20.97 -8.40
C PHE A 197 12.76 -21.14 -7.64
N ARG A 198 13.08 -22.39 -7.27
CA ARG A 198 14.36 -22.70 -6.63
C ARG A 198 15.52 -22.32 -7.55
N GLY A 199 16.45 -21.52 -7.05
CA GLY A 199 17.62 -21.04 -7.80
C GLY A 199 17.35 -19.82 -8.69
N GLU A 200 16.11 -19.32 -8.74
CA GLU A 200 15.78 -18.08 -9.43
C GLU A 200 16.24 -16.88 -8.57
N SER A 201 16.87 -15.87 -9.17
CA SER A 201 17.21 -14.64 -8.44
C SER A 201 15.97 -13.75 -8.28
N VAL A 202 15.93 -12.91 -7.24
CA VAL A 202 14.82 -11.96 -7.02
C VAL A 202 14.57 -11.06 -8.24
N PHE A 203 15.63 -10.67 -8.96
CA PHE A 203 15.50 -9.86 -10.18
C PHE A 203 14.90 -10.64 -11.34
N ALA A 204 15.34 -11.88 -11.56
CA ALA A 204 14.77 -12.76 -12.58
C ALA A 204 13.28 -13.04 -12.30
N PHE A 205 12.96 -13.33 -11.03
CA PHE A 205 11.59 -13.48 -10.55
C PHE A 205 10.74 -12.24 -10.83
N ALA A 206 11.21 -11.05 -10.41
CA ALA A 206 10.46 -9.81 -10.62
C ALA A 206 10.21 -9.52 -12.10
N LEU A 207 11.22 -9.71 -12.96
CA LEU A 207 11.10 -9.50 -14.41
C LEU A 207 10.15 -10.50 -15.07
N ARG A 208 10.20 -11.78 -14.68
CA ARG A 208 9.32 -12.82 -15.21
C ARG A 208 7.88 -12.61 -14.78
N THR A 209 7.66 -12.30 -13.50
CA THR A 209 6.33 -12.34 -12.90
C THR A 209 5.53 -11.07 -13.08
N THR A 210 6.18 -9.90 -13.12
CA THR A 210 5.47 -8.63 -13.32
C THR A 210 4.54 -8.66 -14.54
N PRO A 211 4.97 -9.03 -15.77
CA PRO A 211 4.04 -9.12 -16.89
C PRO A 211 3.00 -10.25 -16.74
N GLN A 212 3.34 -11.34 -16.02
CA GLN A 212 2.40 -12.42 -15.75
C GLN A 212 1.23 -11.95 -14.87
N ASP A 213 1.48 -11.09 -13.88
CA ASP A 213 0.41 -10.57 -13.02
C ASP A 213 -0.69 -9.87 -13.84
N TYR A 214 -0.29 -8.98 -14.74
CA TYR A 214 -1.21 -8.27 -15.62
C TYR A 214 -1.94 -9.22 -16.58
N GLN A 215 -1.22 -10.18 -17.16
CA GLN A 215 -1.83 -11.19 -18.04
C GLN A 215 -2.88 -12.02 -17.31
N THR A 216 -2.57 -12.49 -16.11
CA THR A 216 -3.48 -13.26 -15.26
C THR A 216 -4.71 -12.45 -14.89
N ALA A 217 -4.54 -11.20 -14.44
CA ALA A 217 -5.65 -10.30 -14.14
C ALA A 217 -6.60 -10.11 -15.34
N TRP A 218 -6.03 -9.87 -16.52
CA TRP A 218 -6.80 -9.70 -17.76
C TRP A 218 -7.54 -10.98 -18.17
N ASN A 219 -6.90 -12.14 -18.03
CA ASN A 219 -7.51 -13.44 -18.33
C ASN A 219 -8.69 -13.73 -17.40
N ILE A 220 -8.52 -13.48 -16.09
CA ILE A 220 -9.57 -13.62 -15.08
C ILE A 220 -10.76 -12.71 -15.43
N GLU A 221 -10.50 -11.44 -15.70
CA GLU A 221 -11.55 -10.46 -15.94
C GLU A 221 -12.27 -10.70 -17.27
N ARG A 222 -11.53 -11.10 -18.32
CA ARG A 222 -12.11 -11.56 -19.59
C ARG A 222 -13.03 -12.75 -19.39
N LYS A 223 -12.60 -13.77 -18.65
CA LYS A 223 -13.41 -14.97 -18.35
C LYS A 223 -14.68 -14.59 -17.60
N ARG A 224 -14.58 -13.74 -16.57
CA ARG A 224 -15.73 -13.24 -15.81
C ARG A 224 -16.75 -12.54 -16.72
N LEU A 225 -16.29 -11.62 -17.57
CA LEU A 225 -17.15 -10.84 -18.46
C LEU A 225 -17.86 -11.73 -19.47
N ASN A 226 -17.13 -12.65 -20.11
CA ASN A 226 -17.69 -13.62 -21.07
C ASN A 226 -18.76 -14.49 -20.41
N ASN A 227 -18.52 -14.98 -19.19
CA ASN A 227 -19.50 -15.78 -18.44
C ASN A 227 -20.76 -14.99 -18.05
N THR A 228 -20.68 -13.66 -18.03
CA THR A 228 -21.80 -12.75 -17.74
C THR A 228 -22.39 -12.09 -19.00
N GLY A 229 -21.97 -12.50 -20.20
CA GLY A 229 -22.48 -11.98 -21.47
C GLY A 229 -22.02 -10.56 -21.82
N TYR A 230 -20.95 -10.05 -21.20
CA TYR A 230 -20.39 -8.73 -21.49
C TYR A 230 -19.09 -8.82 -22.30
N ALA A 231 -18.87 -7.82 -23.17
CA ALA A 231 -17.61 -7.69 -23.90
C ALA A 231 -16.45 -7.34 -22.95
N THR A 232 -15.23 -7.81 -23.29
CA THR A 232 -14.01 -7.51 -22.52
C THR A 232 -13.72 -6.01 -22.46
N TRP A 233 -13.92 -5.30 -23.56
CA TRP A 233 -13.79 -3.85 -23.63
C TRP A 233 -15.16 -3.21 -23.38
N SER A 234 -15.55 -3.13 -22.10
CA SER A 234 -16.81 -2.53 -21.68
C SER A 234 -16.66 -1.85 -20.32
N ILE A 235 -17.60 -0.96 -19.98
CA ILE A 235 -17.67 -0.32 -18.66
C ILE A 235 -17.85 -1.31 -17.50
N ARG A 236 -18.17 -2.57 -17.80
CA ARG A 236 -18.28 -3.65 -16.81
C ARG A 236 -16.91 -4.22 -16.44
N ASN A 237 -15.85 -3.92 -17.20
CA ASN A 237 -14.49 -4.37 -16.93
C ASN A 237 -13.87 -3.55 -15.78
N ARG A 238 -13.56 -4.24 -14.69
CA ARG A 238 -13.01 -3.66 -13.47
C ARG A 238 -11.59 -3.12 -13.66
N LEU A 239 -10.79 -3.72 -14.54
CA LEU A 239 -9.43 -3.25 -14.85
C LEU A 239 -9.44 -1.89 -15.55
N LEU A 240 -10.38 -1.67 -16.46
CA LEU A 240 -10.47 -0.40 -17.19
C LEU A 240 -10.73 0.78 -16.24
N TRP A 241 -11.58 0.58 -15.22
CA TRP A 241 -11.82 1.60 -14.20
C TRP A 241 -10.58 1.88 -13.34
N GLY A 242 -9.82 0.85 -12.98
CA GLY A 242 -8.60 1.05 -12.23
C GLY A 242 -7.50 1.72 -13.05
N TYR A 243 -7.30 1.33 -14.31
CA TYR A 243 -6.37 2.03 -15.22
C TYR A 243 -6.79 3.47 -15.50
N ALA A 244 -8.10 3.76 -15.57
CA ALA A 244 -8.59 5.13 -15.66
C ALA A 244 -8.25 5.93 -14.40
N ALA A 245 -8.46 5.37 -13.20
CA ALA A 245 -8.10 6.01 -11.94
C ALA A 245 -6.58 6.27 -11.84
N GLU A 246 -5.76 5.29 -12.21
CA GLU A 246 -4.30 5.42 -12.29
C GLU A 246 -3.87 6.51 -13.28
N GLY A 247 -4.47 6.52 -14.48
CA GLY A 247 -4.24 7.56 -15.48
C GLY A 247 -4.60 8.96 -14.98
N CYS A 248 -5.72 9.10 -14.26
CA CYS A 248 -6.10 10.35 -13.62
C CYS A 248 -5.07 10.79 -12.57
N LEU A 249 -4.53 9.88 -11.76
CA LEU A 249 -3.48 10.20 -10.78
C LEU A 249 -2.18 10.63 -11.46
N LEU A 250 -1.78 9.99 -12.57
CA LEU A 250 -0.59 10.38 -13.34
C LEU A 250 -0.75 11.80 -13.94
N ILE A 251 -1.90 12.08 -14.55
CA ILE A 251 -2.23 13.40 -15.10
C ILE A 251 -2.26 14.45 -13.98
N PHE A 252 -2.86 14.11 -12.84
CA PHE A 252 -2.94 15.00 -11.69
C PHE A 252 -1.55 15.33 -11.14
N MET A 253 -0.70 14.32 -10.89
CA MET A 253 0.66 14.53 -10.37
C MET A 253 1.54 15.30 -11.34
N PHE A 254 1.40 15.07 -12.65
CA PHE A 254 2.04 15.89 -13.67
C PHE A 254 1.53 17.34 -13.65
N GLY A 255 0.21 17.53 -13.51
CA GLY A 255 -0.41 18.85 -13.50
C GLY A 255 0.01 19.72 -12.31
N VAL A 256 0.12 19.13 -11.11
CA VAL A 256 0.49 19.88 -9.89
C VAL A 256 2.00 19.95 -9.68
N GLY A 257 2.74 18.87 -9.95
CA GLY A 257 4.17 18.76 -9.65
C GLY A 257 5.11 18.83 -10.87
N GLY A 258 4.57 18.98 -12.08
CA GLY A 258 5.33 18.97 -13.31
C GLY A 258 6.04 17.63 -13.59
N VAL A 259 7.10 17.67 -14.40
CA VAL A 259 7.91 16.48 -14.73
C VAL A 259 8.59 15.90 -13.49
N ALA A 260 9.06 16.75 -12.57
CA ALA A 260 9.73 16.32 -11.35
C ALA A 260 8.76 15.59 -10.40
N GLY A 261 7.56 16.13 -10.18
CA GLY A 261 6.53 15.49 -9.36
C GLY A 261 6.06 14.16 -9.96
N LEU A 262 5.87 14.09 -11.28
CA LEU A 262 5.56 12.84 -11.97
C LEU A 262 6.68 11.81 -11.83
N PHE A 263 7.94 12.22 -12.00
CA PHE A 263 9.10 11.35 -11.81
C PHE A 263 9.12 10.73 -10.41
N TRP A 264 8.98 11.55 -9.37
CA TRP A 264 8.99 11.06 -7.99
C TRP A 264 7.82 10.15 -7.68
N PHE A 265 6.63 10.45 -8.20
CA PHE A 265 5.46 9.59 -8.04
C PHE A 265 5.63 8.22 -8.73
N LEU A 266 6.17 8.19 -9.95
CA LEU A 266 6.50 6.94 -10.64
C LEU A 266 7.61 6.17 -9.92
N PHE A 267 8.58 6.86 -9.34
CA PHE A 267 9.60 6.24 -8.50
C PHE A 267 8.99 5.61 -7.24
N ALA A 268 8.03 6.27 -6.58
CA ALA A 268 7.27 5.68 -5.46
C ALA A 268 6.50 4.43 -5.88
N ALA A 269 5.82 4.46 -7.02
CA ALA A 269 5.09 3.30 -7.54
C ALA A 269 6.05 2.14 -7.83
N LEU A 270 7.18 2.40 -8.49
CA LEU A 270 8.20 1.39 -8.76
C LEU A 270 8.77 0.80 -7.47
N ASN A 271 9.08 1.63 -6.48
CA ASN A 271 9.57 1.17 -5.18
C ASN A 271 8.54 0.27 -4.48
N THR A 272 7.26 0.62 -4.55
CA THR A 272 6.15 -0.18 -4.00
C THR A 272 6.07 -1.55 -4.69
N HIS A 273 6.11 -1.58 -6.02
CA HIS A 273 6.07 -2.82 -6.81
C HIS A 273 7.30 -3.70 -6.55
N PHE A 274 8.48 -3.11 -6.42
CA PHE A 274 9.69 -3.87 -6.11
C PHE A 274 9.65 -4.45 -4.69
N THR A 275 9.18 -3.68 -3.71
CA THR A 275 8.99 -4.13 -2.33
C THR A 275 7.98 -5.28 -2.25
N TYR A 276 6.91 -5.23 -3.05
CA TYR A 276 6.00 -6.35 -3.24
C TYR A 276 6.74 -7.59 -3.72
N LYS A 277 7.45 -7.49 -4.86
CA LYS A 277 8.15 -8.63 -5.44
C LYS A 277 9.20 -9.21 -4.49
N LEU A 278 9.89 -8.38 -3.72
CA LEU A 278 10.82 -8.85 -2.69
C LEU A 278 10.11 -9.65 -1.60
N THR A 279 8.97 -9.15 -1.11
CA THR A 279 8.17 -9.80 -0.06
C THR A 279 7.61 -11.14 -0.55
N THR A 280 6.97 -11.14 -1.72
CA THR A 280 6.41 -12.33 -2.36
C THR A 280 7.49 -13.36 -2.66
N TYR A 281 8.63 -12.92 -3.19
CA TYR A 281 9.77 -13.81 -3.41
C TYR A 281 10.16 -14.53 -2.12
N GLY A 282 10.31 -13.81 -1.01
CA GLY A 282 10.63 -14.40 0.30
C GLY A 282 9.57 -15.38 0.80
N GLN A 283 8.28 -15.06 0.62
CA GLN A 283 7.16 -15.89 1.08
C GLN A 283 7.00 -17.18 0.27
N HIS A 284 7.29 -17.15 -1.04
CA HIS A 284 7.00 -18.24 -1.96
C HIS A 284 8.23 -18.98 -2.48
N TYR A 285 9.43 -18.61 -2.03
CA TYR A 285 10.67 -19.19 -2.54
C TYR A 285 10.73 -20.71 -2.36
N GLY A 286 10.74 -21.41 -3.49
CA GLY A 286 10.91 -22.86 -3.54
C GLY A 286 9.74 -23.69 -3.02
N ILE A 287 8.57 -23.06 -2.83
CA ILE A 287 7.29 -23.75 -2.60
C ILE A 287 6.85 -24.39 -3.92
N VAL A 288 6.49 -25.67 -3.86
CA VAL A 288 6.03 -26.44 -5.03
C VAL A 288 4.76 -27.18 -4.67
N ARG A 289 3.75 -27.03 -5.52
CA ARG A 289 2.45 -27.70 -5.44
C ARG A 289 2.16 -28.37 -6.78
N VAL A 290 1.47 -29.51 -6.73
CA VAL A 290 0.95 -30.15 -7.94
C VAL A 290 -0.26 -29.33 -8.43
N PRO A 291 -0.30 -28.89 -9.70
CA PRO A 291 -1.46 -28.17 -10.24
C PRO A 291 -2.76 -28.96 -10.08
N ASP A 292 -3.88 -28.24 -9.92
CA ASP A 292 -5.25 -28.80 -9.84
C ASP A 292 -5.51 -29.82 -8.70
N THR A 293 -4.71 -29.75 -7.63
CA THR A 293 -4.96 -30.42 -6.33
C THR A 293 -5.71 -29.52 -5.35
#